data_AF-A0A822CF61-F1
#
_entry.id   AF-A0A822CF61-F1
#
_cell.length_a   1.000
_cell.length_b   1.000
_cell.length_c   1.000
_cell.angle_alpha   90.00
_cell.angle_beta   90.00
_cell.angle_gamma   90.00
#
_symmetry.space_group_name_H-M   'P 1'
#
loop_
_entity.id
_entity.type
_entity.pdbx_description
1 polymer ?
#
loop_
_entity_poly.entity_id
_entity_poly.type
_entity_poly.pdbx_seq_one_letter_code
_entity_poly.pdbx_strand_id
1 'polypeptide(L)'
;MASRLESNQCSICQKADGECMCDGCKKYFCVKHFDQHRQQLSTKFDVGIVRTHDELFEQINKINPPNTTGSELFGEIDRWETEIYEKVHQAAEKVRHQLTKLLTEGKDTLKNDFEIMTKEIRDRRKELDFNENDIERLQQRLNQIQISVNRL
;
A
#
# COMPACT_ATOMS: atom_id res chain seq x y z
N MET A 1 68.93 33.99 -17.79
CA MET A 1 67.48 33.75 -17.60
C MET A 1 66.81 34.00 -18.94
N ALA A 2 66.33 32.96 -19.62
CA ALA A 2 65.68 33.10 -20.92
C ALA A 2 64.16 33.19 -20.71
N SER A 3 63.58 34.36 -20.92
CA SER A 3 62.14 34.53 -20.97
C SER A 3 61.65 33.87 -22.26
N ARG A 4 61.02 32.69 -22.14
CA ARG A 4 60.19 32.11 -23.20
C ARG A 4 59.03 33.08 -23.39
N LEU A 5 59.04 33.86 -24.46
CA LEU A 5 57.82 34.47 -24.99
C LEU A 5 56.93 33.27 -25.39
N GLU A 6 55.95 32.95 -24.55
CA GLU A 6 54.88 32.03 -24.94
C GLU A 6 54.16 32.68 -26.12
N SER A 7 54.52 32.23 -27.31
CA SER A 7 53.96 32.73 -28.54
C SER A 7 52.47 32.38 -28.53
N ASN A 8 51.60 33.39 -28.44
CA ASN A 8 50.14 33.22 -28.44
C ASN A 8 49.62 32.73 -29.79
N GLN A 9 50.42 32.08 -30.64
CA GLN A 9 50.06 31.74 -32.02
C GLN A 9 48.75 30.97 -32.13
N CYS A 10 47.99 31.30 -33.17
CA CYS A 10 46.78 30.58 -33.53
C CYS A 10 47.05 29.08 -33.69
N SER A 11 46.34 28.25 -32.92
CA SER A 11 46.52 26.79 -32.85
C SER A 11 46.14 26.07 -34.15
N ILE A 12 45.51 26.76 -35.11
CA ILE A 12 45.12 26.20 -36.42
C ILE A 12 46.09 26.63 -37.52
N CYS A 13 46.34 27.94 -37.67
CA CYS A 13 47.14 28.43 -38.80
C CYS A 13 48.58 28.82 -38.44
N GLN A 14 48.93 28.92 -37.16
CA GLN A 14 50.27 29.26 -36.63
C GLN A 14 50.88 30.60 -37.10
N LYS A 15 50.12 31.39 -37.87
CA LYS A 15 50.61 32.58 -38.57
C LYS A 15 50.32 33.91 -37.87
N ALA A 16 49.37 33.93 -36.94
CA ALA A 16 48.93 35.14 -36.26
C ALA A 16 49.08 34.96 -34.77
N ASP A 17 49.45 36.04 -34.07
CA ASP A 17 49.27 36.13 -32.63
C ASP A 17 47.78 35.94 -32.35
N GLY A 18 47.47 34.89 -31.61
CA GLY A 18 46.13 34.48 -31.25
C GLY A 18 45.56 35.45 -30.24
N GLU A 19 44.71 36.32 -30.74
CA GLU A 19 44.01 37.35 -29.96
C GLU A 19 42.92 36.75 -29.05
N CYS A 20 42.44 35.54 -29.35
CA CYS A 20 41.34 34.91 -28.64
C CYS A 20 41.75 33.57 -28.02
N MET A 21 41.58 33.42 -26.70
CA MET A 21 41.79 32.16 -25.98
C MET A 21 40.45 31.47 -25.71
N CYS A 22 40.34 30.18 -26.04
CA CYS A 22 39.19 29.38 -25.61
C CYS A 22 39.47 28.75 -24.23
N ASP A 23 38.68 29.09 -23.23
CA ASP A 23 38.85 28.57 -21.87
C ASP A 23 38.65 27.05 -21.78
N GLY A 24 37.74 26.49 -22.57
CA GLY A 24 37.42 25.06 -22.55
C GLY A 24 38.53 24.17 -23.08
N CYS A 25 39.20 24.56 -24.17
CA CYS A 25 40.31 23.78 -24.75
C CYS A 25 41.71 24.35 -24.48
N LYS A 26 41.79 25.49 -23.79
CA LYS A 26 43.03 26.20 -23.41
C LYS A 26 43.96 26.51 -24.61
N LYS A 27 43.38 26.82 -25.76
CA LYS A 27 44.08 27.14 -27.02
C LYS A 27 43.85 28.57 -27.46
N TYR A 28 44.88 29.19 -28.04
CA TYR A 28 44.80 30.49 -28.68
C TYR A 28 44.44 30.34 -30.16
N PHE A 29 43.63 31.26 -30.67
CA PHE A 29 43.16 31.30 -32.05
C PHE A 29 43.18 32.75 -32.54
N CYS A 30 43.39 32.97 -33.84
CA CYS A 30 42.99 34.23 -34.44
C CYS A 30 41.47 34.27 -34.57
N VAL A 31 40.89 35.48 -34.67
CA VAL A 31 39.43 35.72 -34.69
C VAL A 31 38.69 34.74 -35.60
N LYS A 32 39.12 34.62 -36.87
CA LYS A 32 38.50 33.70 -37.84
C LYS A 32 38.44 32.25 -37.37
N HIS A 33 39.53 31.73 -36.81
CA HIS A 33 39.59 30.34 -36.36
C HIS A 33 38.89 30.13 -35.01
N PHE A 34 38.79 31.18 -34.20
CA PHE A 34 37.98 31.17 -32.98
C PHE A 34 36.49 31.05 -33.31
N ASP A 35 36.01 31.82 -34.29
CA ASP A 35 34.61 31.75 -34.75
C ASP A 35 34.27 30.36 -35.31
N GLN A 36 35.17 29.78 -36.12
CA GLN A 36 35.02 28.41 -36.61
C GLN A 36 34.98 27.39 -35.46
N HIS A 37 35.83 27.56 -34.45
CA HIS A 37 35.83 26.71 -33.27
C HIS A 37 34.50 26.81 -32.50
N ARG A 38 33.97 28.02 -32.31
CA ARG A 38 32.68 28.25 -31.65
C ARG A 38 31.52 27.67 -32.45
N GLN A 39 31.55 27.79 -33.78
CA GLN A 39 30.54 27.19 -34.65
C GLN A 39 30.54 25.66 -34.54
N GLN A 40 31.71 25.02 -34.55
CA GLN A 40 31.83 23.57 -34.36
C GLN A 40 31.29 23.11 -32.99
N LEU A 41 31.52 23.90 -31.94
CA LEU A 41 30.96 23.60 -30.61
C LEU A 41 29.44 23.72 -30.61
N SER A 42 28.87 24.76 -31.22
CA SER A 42 27.42 24.91 -31.37
C SER A 42 26.81 23.70 -32.06
N THR A 43 27.36 23.29 -33.21
CA THR A 43 26.87 22.13 -33.96
C THR A 43 26.94 20.85 -33.12
N LYS A 44 28.04 20.62 -32.37
CA LYS A 44 28.15 19.45 -31.50
C LYS A 44 27.12 19.47 -30.36
N PHE A 45 26.86 20.64 -29.80
CA PHE A 45 25.87 20.79 -28.74
C PHE A 45 24.46 20.53 -29.26
N ASP A 46 24.09 21.11 -30.40
CA ASP A 46 22.76 20.92 -31.00
C ASP A 46 22.53 19.47 -31.43
N VAL A 47 23.50 18.87 -32.13
CA VAL A 47 23.36 17.50 -32.66
C VAL A 47 23.51 16.43 -31.58
N GLY A 48 24.42 16.63 -30.63
CA GLY A 48 24.77 15.61 -29.64
C GLY A 48 24.02 15.72 -28.32
N ILE A 49 23.72 16.94 -27.87
CA ILE A 49 23.09 17.18 -26.56
C ILE A 49 21.61 17.47 -26.74
N VAL A 50 21.26 18.50 -27.52
CA VAL A 50 19.85 18.93 -27.67
C VAL A 50 19.01 17.81 -28.26
N ARG A 51 19.47 17.20 -29.37
CA ARG A 51 18.73 16.11 -30.00
C ARG A 51 18.54 14.91 -29.06
N THR A 52 19.60 14.47 -28.36
CA THR A 52 19.50 13.33 -27.43
C THR A 52 18.63 13.65 -26.22
N HIS A 53 18.69 14.89 -25.70
CA HIS A 53 17.79 15.36 -24.67
C HIS A 53 16.33 15.25 -25.12
N ASP A 54 16.00 15.77 -26.29
CA ASP A 54 14.63 15.80 -26.80
C ASP A 54 14.12 14.38 -27.10
N GLU A 55 14.98 13.51 -27.65
CA GLU A 55 14.66 12.09 -27.86
C GLU A 55 14.37 11.36 -26.54
N LEU A 56 15.18 11.59 -25.49
CA LEU A 56 14.95 11.00 -24.17
C LEU A 56 13.69 11.56 -23.52
N PHE A 57 13.46 12.87 -23.64
CA PHE A 57 12.27 13.51 -23.11
C PHE A 57 11.00 12.99 -23.79
N GLU A 58 11.01 12.82 -25.12
CA GLU A 58 9.93 12.16 -25.83
C GLU A 58 9.74 10.70 -25.40
N GLN A 59 10.83 9.94 -25.21
CA GLN A 59 10.73 8.57 -24.72
C GLN A 59 10.07 8.52 -23.35
N ILE A 60 10.49 9.38 -22.42
CA ILE A 60 9.88 9.50 -21.09
C ILE A 60 8.39 9.83 -21.19
N ASN A 61 8.01 10.79 -22.03
CA ASN A 61 6.60 11.15 -22.22
C ASN A 61 5.77 10.07 -22.92
N LYS A 62 6.42 9.15 -23.65
CA LYS A 62 5.79 7.97 -24.26
C LYS A 62 5.74 6.77 -23.31
N ILE A 63 6.43 6.81 -22.16
CA ILE A 63 6.23 5.84 -21.10
C ILE A 63 4.83 6.08 -20.56
N ASN A 64 3.88 5.29 -21.05
CA ASN A 64 2.60 5.18 -20.38
C ASN A 64 2.88 4.61 -18.98
N PRO A 65 2.27 5.16 -17.92
CA PRO A 65 2.29 4.47 -16.64
C PRO A 65 1.85 3.02 -16.90
N PRO A 66 2.55 2.02 -16.34
CA PRO A 66 2.17 0.65 -16.57
C PRO A 66 0.69 0.55 -16.25
N ASN A 67 -0.11 0.12 -17.23
CA ASN A 67 -1.45 -0.37 -16.96
C ASN A 67 -1.28 -1.30 -15.75
N THR A 68 -2.16 -1.20 -14.76
CA THR A 68 -2.08 -1.88 -13.46
C THR A 68 -1.73 -3.37 -13.53
N THR A 69 -1.84 -3.98 -14.70
CA THR A 69 -1.48 -5.36 -15.03
C THR A 69 0.00 -5.63 -15.37
N GLY A 70 0.85 -4.61 -15.60
CA GLY A 70 2.21 -4.78 -16.13
C GLY A 70 3.35 -4.71 -15.10
N SER A 71 3.09 -4.22 -13.88
CA SER A 71 4.08 -4.18 -12.80
C SER A 71 3.87 -5.36 -11.87
N GLU A 72 4.92 -6.16 -11.65
CA GLU A 72 4.95 -7.24 -10.66
C GLU A 72 4.48 -6.75 -9.27
N LEU A 73 4.81 -5.49 -8.93
CA LEU A 73 4.41 -4.85 -7.68
C LEU A 73 2.90 -4.68 -7.52
N PHE A 74 2.16 -4.38 -8.60
CA PHE A 74 0.70 -4.30 -8.52
C PHE A 74 0.08 -5.68 -8.30
N GLY A 75 0.64 -6.72 -8.96
CA GLY A 75 0.22 -8.11 -8.72
C GLY A 75 0.48 -8.57 -7.29
N GLU A 76 1.59 -8.12 -6.67
CA GLU A 76 1.85 -8.39 -5.24
C GLU A 76 0.84 -7.70 -4.32
N ILE A 77 0.48 -6.44 -4.62
CA ILE A 77 -0.52 -5.69 -3.86
C ILE A 77 -1.89 -6.39 -3.95
N ASP A 78 -2.35 -6.76 -5.15
CA ASP A 78 -3.63 -7.44 -5.36
C ASP A 78 -3.67 -8.80 -4.63
N ARG A 79 -2.54 -9.52 -4.62
CA ARG A 79 -2.41 -10.79 -3.87
C ARG A 79 -2.53 -10.55 -2.37
N TRP A 80 -1.85 -9.55 -1.82
CA TRP A 80 -1.94 -9.23 -0.39
C TRP A 80 -3.36 -8.82 0.00
N GLU A 81 -4.03 -8.02 -0.81
CA GLU A 81 -5.41 -7.60 -0.58
C GLU A 81 -6.34 -8.82 -0.50
N THR A 82 -6.22 -9.73 -1.46
CA THR A 82 -7.00 -10.98 -1.50
C THR A 82 -6.72 -11.84 -0.26
N GLU A 83 -5.45 -12.06 0.08
CA GLU A 83 -5.07 -12.90 1.24
C GLU A 83 -5.57 -12.31 2.57
N ILE A 84 -5.50 -10.99 2.74
CA ILE A 84 -5.98 -10.32 3.95
C ILE A 84 -7.49 -10.46 4.05
N TYR A 85 -8.22 -10.19 2.96
CA TYR A 85 -9.66 -10.34 2.91
C TYR A 85 -10.08 -11.77 3.31
N GLU A 86 -9.46 -12.79 2.71
CA GLU A 86 -9.79 -14.19 3.00
C GLU A 86 -9.53 -14.54 4.47
N LYS A 87 -8.37 -14.14 5.03
CA LYS A 87 -8.04 -14.42 6.44
C LYS A 87 -9.02 -13.77 7.40
N VAL A 88 -9.37 -12.51 7.17
CA VAL A 88 -10.34 -11.78 8.02
C VAL A 88 -11.73 -12.39 7.88
N HIS A 89 -12.14 -12.71 6.66
CA HIS A 89 -13.43 -13.34 6.40
C HIS A 89 -13.56 -14.71 7.08
N GLN A 90 -12.56 -15.58 6.92
CA GLN A 90 -12.55 -16.90 7.55
C GLN A 90 -12.55 -16.82 9.08
N ALA A 91 -11.78 -15.90 9.66
CA ALA A 91 -11.78 -15.67 11.10
C ALA A 91 -13.16 -15.22 11.60
N ALA A 92 -13.79 -14.27 10.90
CA ALA A 92 -15.13 -13.79 11.24
C ALA A 92 -16.18 -14.90 11.14
N GLU A 93 -16.17 -15.70 10.07
CA GLU A 93 -17.09 -16.84 9.91
C GLU A 93 -16.91 -17.89 11.00
N LYS A 94 -15.66 -18.20 11.37
CA LYS A 94 -15.38 -19.12 12.47
C LYS A 94 -15.97 -18.62 13.79
N VAL A 95 -15.79 -17.34 14.11
CA VAL A 95 -16.33 -16.75 15.35
C VAL A 95 -17.86 -16.70 15.31
N ARG A 96 -18.47 -16.34 14.17
CA ARG A 96 -19.93 -16.38 13.99
C ARG A 96 -20.48 -17.78 14.22
N HIS A 97 -19.85 -18.79 13.63
CA HIS A 97 -20.27 -20.18 13.80
C HIS A 97 -20.18 -20.64 15.27
N GLN A 98 -19.06 -20.31 15.94
CA GLN A 98 -18.88 -20.62 17.36
C GLN A 98 -19.92 -19.93 18.24
N LEU A 99 -20.21 -18.65 18.00
CA LEU A 99 -21.22 -17.91 18.74
C LEU A 99 -22.61 -18.51 18.54
N THR A 100 -23.01 -18.78 17.29
CA THR A 100 -24.30 -19.41 16.98
C THR A 100 -24.47 -20.75 17.67
N LYS A 101 -23.40 -21.55 17.72
CA LYS A 101 -23.40 -22.84 18.43
C LYS A 101 -23.62 -22.63 19.94
N LEU A 102 -22.88 -21.72 20.57
CA LEU A 102 -23.05 -21.41 21.99
C LEU A 102 -24.45 -20.88 22.32
N LEU A 103 -25.01 -20.01 21.48
CA LEU A 103 -26.37 -19.48 21.67
C LEU A 103 -27.43 -20.58 21.53
N THR A 104 -27.22 -21.52 20.60
CA THR A 104 -28.13 -22.65 20.39
C THR A 104 -28.06 -23.62 21.57
N GLU A 105 -26.86 -23.97 22.03
CA GLU A 105 -26.66 -24.81 23.23
C GLU A 105 -27.26 -24.17 24.49
N GLY A 106 -27.08 -22.85 24.65
CA GLY A 106 -27.68 -22.09 25.74
C GLY A 106 -29.21 -22.10 25.68
N LYS A 107 -29.79 -21.89 24.50
CA LYS A 107 -31.24 -21.99 24.27
C LYS A 107 -31.78 -23.37 24.61
N ASP A 108 -31.12 -24.44 24.15
CA ASP A 108 -31.56 -25.81 24.40
C ASP A 108 -31.48 -26.17 25.89
N THR A 109 -30.45 -25.69 26.58
CA THR A 109 -30.33 -25.83 28.04
C THR A 109 -31.49 -25.15 28.77
N LEU A 110 -31.79 -23.89 28.43
CA LEU A 110 -32.92 -23.17 29.03
C LEU A 110 -34.25 -23.84 28.75
N LYS A 111 -34.44 -24.39 27.54
CA LYS A 111 -35.64 -25.11 27.17
C LYS A 111 -35.82 -26.36 28.05
N ASN A 112 -34.77 -27.15 28.22
CA ASN A 112 -34.80 -28.35 29.06
C ASN A 112 -35.10 -28.00 30.53
N ASP A 113 -34.46 -26.95 31.07
CA ASP A 113 -34.72 -26.49 32.44
C ASP A 113 -36.18 -26.05 32.62
N PHE A 114 -36.74 -25.36 31.63
CA PHE A 114 -38.13 -24.93 31.65
C PHE A 114 -39.11 -26.12 31.54
N GLU A 115 -38.80 -27.13 30.72
CA GLU A 115 -39.60 -28.35 30.60
C GLU A 115 -39.62 -29.16 31.92
N ILE A 116 -38.45 -29.31 32.56
CA ILE A 116 -38.33 -29.97 33.88
C ILE A 116 -39.19 -29.24 34.92
N MET A 117 -39.06 -27.91 34.99
CA MET A 117 -39.84 -27.09 35.93
C MET A 117 -41.34 -27.15 35.61
N THR A 118 -41.72 -27.17 34.34
CA THR A 118 -43.13 -27.30 33.91
C THR A 118 -43.73 -28.61 34.41
N LYS A 119 -42.97 -29.71 34.33
CA LYS A 119 -43.39 -31.01 34.85
C LYS A 119 -43.54 -30.97 36.37
N GLU A 120 -42.55 -30.44 37.08
CA GLU A 120 -42.59 -30.27 38.55
C GLU A 120 -43.84 -29.50 38.99
N ILE A 121 -44.13 -28.36 38.35
CA ILE A 121 -45.32 -27.54 38.67
C ILE A 121 -46.61 -28.33 38.46
N ARG A 122 -46.72 -29.10 37.37
CA ARG A 122 -47.91 -29.91 37.06
C ARG A 122 -48.12 -31.02 38.08
N ASP A 123 -47.06 -31.76 38.41
CA ASP A 123 -47.12 -32.90 39.33
C ASP A 123 -47.51 -32.41 40.73
N ARG A 124 -46.84 -31.38 41.26
CA ARG A 124 -47.17 -30.78 42.56
C ARG A 124 -48.60 -30.22 42.62
N ARG A 125 -49.05 -29.54 41.55
CA ARG A 125 -50.43 -29.04 41.48
C ARG A 125 -51.46 -30.17 41.51
N LYS A 126 -51.19 -31.28 40.82
CA LYS A 126 -52.07 -32.45 40.77
C LYS A 126 -52.17 -33.14 42.13
N GLU A 127 -51.04 -33.23 42.83
CA GLU A 127 -50.94 -33.87 44.15
C GLU A 127 -51.32 -32.94 45.30
N LEU A 128 -51.52 -31.64 45.02
CA LEU A 128 -51.67 -30.58 46.03
C LEU A 128 -50.48 -30.55 47.01
N ASP A 129 -49.29 -30.96 46.54
CA ASP A 129 -48.05 -31.09 47.32
C ASP A 129 -47.11 -29.92 47.05
N PHE A 130 -47.39 -28.80 47.71
CA PHE A 130 -46.54 -27.61 47.70
C PHE A 130 -46.68 -26.80 48.98
N ASN A 131 -45.58 -26.18 49.41
CA ASN A 131 -45.55 -25.22 50.51
C ASN A 131 -44.89 -23.91 50.08
N GLU A 132 -44.77 -22.95 51.00
CA GLU A 132 -44.19 -21.63 50.76
C GLU A 132 -42.75 -21.70 50.24
N ASN A 133 -41.95 -22.66 50.71
CA ASN A 133 -40.57 -22.84 50.23
C ASN A 133 -40.53 -23.33 48.78
N ASP A 134 -41.45 -24.20 48.37
CA ASP A 134 -41.55 -24.64 46.98
C ASP A 134 -41.94 -23.49 46.06
N ILE A 135 -42.88 -22.64 46.49
CA ILE A 135 -43.30 -21.45 45.75
C ILE A 135 -42.12 -20.48 45.59
N GLU A 136 -41.41 -20.17 46.67
CA GLU A 136 -40.25 -19.28 46.63
C GLU A 136 -39.13 -19.84 45.72
N ARG A 137 -38.82 -21.14 45.84
CA ARG A 137 -37.84 -21.82 44.96
C ARG A 137 -38.22 -21.70 43.48
N LEU A 138 -39.48 -21.97 43.13
CA LEU A 138 -39.96 -21.91 41.75
C LEU A 138 -39.93 -20.48 41.21
N GLN A 139 -40.27 -19.48 42.03
CA GLN A 139 -40.15 -18.06 41.67
C GLN A 139 -38.69 -17.66 41.42
N GLN A 140 -37.76 -18.09 42.27
CA GLN A 140 -36.33 -17.83 42.06
C GLN A 140 -35.83 -18.46 40.76
N ARG A 141 -36.21 -19.70 40.45
CA ARG A 141 -35.84 -20.35 39.18
C ARG A 141 -36.41 -19.63 37.97
N LEU A 142 -37.67 -19.19 38.02
CA LEU A 142 -38.30 -18.38 36.97
C LEU A 142 -37.51 -17.08 36.71
N ASN A 143 -37.12 -16.37 37.77
CA ASN A 143 -36.29 -15.16 37.64
C ASN A 143 -34.92 -15.45 37.00
N GLN A 144 -34.27 -16.57 37.36
CA GLN A 144 -32.99 -16.95 36.74
C GLN A 144 -33.13 -17.28 35.26
N ILE A 145 -34.18 -18.01 34.88
CA ILE A 145 -34.47 -18.29 33.47
C ILE A 145 -34.74 -16.98 32.72
N GLN A 146 -35.52 -16.07 33.29
CA GLN A 146 -35.82 -14.78 32.67
C GLN A 146 -34.56 -13.92 32.47
N ILE A 147 -33.66 -13.87 33.45
CA ILE A 147 -32.36 -13.20 33.31
C ILE A 147 -31.53 -13.84 32.18
N SER A 148 -31.54 -15.16 32.09
CA SER A 148 -30.77 -15.90 31.09
C SER A 148 -31.32 -15.70 29.67
N VAL A 149 -32.64 -15.69 29.51
CA VAL A 149 -33.31 -15.40 28.22
C VAL A 149 -32.97 -13.99 27.74
N ASN A 150 -32.93 -12.99 28.63
CA ASN A 150 -32.60 -11.62 28.27
C ASN A 150 -31.12 -11.41 27.88
N ARG A 151 -30.25 -12.42 28.10
CA ARG A 151 -28.82 -12.37 27.78
C ARG A 151 -28.46 -13.13 26.50
N LEU A 152 -29.42 -13.84 25.91
CA LEU A 152 -29.30 -14.49 24.60
C LEU A 152 -29.71 -13.53 23.48
#